data_AF-V4K1T0-F1
#
_entry.id   AF-V4K1T0-F1
#
_cell.length_a   1.000
_cell.length_b   1.000
_cell.length_c   1.000
_cell.angle_alpha   90.00
_cell.angle_beta   90.00
_cell.angle_gamma   90.00
#
_symmetry.space_group_name_H-M   'P 1'
#
loop_
_entity.id
_entity.type
_entity.pdbx_description
1 polymer ?
#
loop_
_entity_poly.entity_id
_entity_poly.type
_entity_poly.pdbx_seq_one_letter_code
_entity_poly.pdbx_strand_id
1 'polypeptide(L)'
;MTSGSEISTLATLIVNILWVALLLLWLTGLGNWIQVYWYRADIRSKLAILGGLADEARKETLDYMNRNKAKDASSLLNRLLDFFVIEPVEIEPTDIINRLRHLINIRDARFKDVFNQAMSDSDEVTRSVASTAAEIASALNFIYKYVRHVLLFAEKTKNWYLILQLAIFMPQIIQIAQMYRKALDDFLYKVPVGDGAGPLVALRLAGFGAKWREVTEDTVVAESEFEGRRLLIIKAKGPGSTVGRPGEAAEKVIREAIAQGRRVSLMITVDAALKLEGEDTGDVAEGVGAAIGDPGPEKIRFERVATEYNIPLRAVIVKMGMDEAILAMNQHIYKGVENAVERVKQIIRSESREGDTVVVIGVGNTVGVGQ
;
A
#
# COMPACT_ATOMS: atom_id res chain seq x y z
N MET A 1 -11.19 -52.25 53.81
CA MET A 1 -12.00 -51.05 53.51
C MET A 1 -11.30 -49.74 53.91
N THR A 2 -10.04 -49.74 54.34
CA THR A 2 -9.34 -48.54 54.85
C THR A 2 -8.50 -47.81 53.80
N SER A 3 -7.91 -48.51 52.82
CA SER A 3 -7.01 -47.92 51.82
C SER A 3 -7.69 -46.93 50.85
N GLY A 4 -8.96 -47.15 50.51
CA GLY A 4 -9.70 -46.24 49.62
C GLY A 4 -10.01 -44.88 50.25
N SER A 5 -10.16 -44.82 51.58
CA SER A 5 -10.46 -43.58 52.30
C SER A 5 -9.24 -42.68 52.46
N GLU A 6 -8.05 -43.26 52.69
CA GLU A 6 -6.80 -42.52 52.81
C GLU A 6 -6.38 -41.92 51.47
N ILE A 7 -6.53 -42.67 50.37
CA ILE A 7 -6.26 -42.17 49.01
C ILE A 7 -7.21 -41.01 48.66
N SER A 8 -8.50 -41.10 49.02
CA SER A 8 -9.46 -40.01 48.80
C SER A 8 -9.14 -38.76 49.62
N THR A 9 -8.63 -38.94 50.85
CA THR A 9 -8.24 -37.85 51.74
C THR A 9 -6.96 -37.17 51.24
N LEU A 10 -5.98 -37.94 50.80
CA LEU A 10 -4.74 -37.43 50.18
C LEU A 10 -5.03 -36.69 48.88
N ALA A 11 -5.91 -37.23 48.03
CA ALA A 11 -6.34 -36.57 46.80
C ALA A 11 -7.05 -35.24 47.09
N THR A 12 -7.94 -35.21 48.07
CA THR A 12 -8.65 -33.98 48.48
C THR A 12 -7.68 -32.94 49.04
N LEU A 13 -6.67 -33.36 49.82
CA LEU A 13 -5.62 -32.49 50.34
C LEU A 13 -4.78 -31.88 49.21
N ILE A 14 -4.38 -32.69 48.22
CA ILE A 14 -3.63 -32.23 47.03
C ILE A 14 -4.44 -31.21 46.23
N VAL A 15 -5.73 -31.51 45.99
CA VAL A 15 -6.64 -30.59 45.29
C VAL A 15 -6.81 -29.27 46.05
N ASN A 16 -6.96 -29.31 47.36
CA ASN A 16 -7.07 -28.09 48.18
C ASN A 16 -5.77 -27.28 48.17
N ILE A 17 -4.60 -27.92 48.23
CA ILE A 17 -3.31 -27.25 48.11
C ILE A 17 -3.17 -26.59 46.73
N LEU A 18 -3.58 -27.27 45.66
CA LEU A 18 -3.59 -26.70 44.30
C LEU A 18 -4.53 -25.50 44.19
N TRP A 19 -5.72 -25.55 44.78
CA TRP A 19 -6.65 -24.43 44.82
C TRP A 19 -6.10 -23.24 45.60
N VAL A 20 -5.48 -23.49 46.76
CA VAL A 20 -4.83 -22.43 47.55
C VAL A 20 -3.65 -21.83 46.80
N ALA A 21 -2.85 -22.65 46.11
CA ALA A 21 -1.74 -22.16 45.28
C ALA A 21 -2.24 -21.32 44.10
N LEU A 22 -3.32 -21.74 43.42
CA LEU A 22 -3.94 -20.99 42.33
C LEU A 22 -4.54 -19.66 42.84
N LEU A 23 -5.19 -19.68 43.99
CA LEU A 23 -5.75 -18.50 44.63
C LEU A 23 -4.65 -17.52 45.07
N LEU A 24 -3.53 -18.02 45.60
CA LEU A 24 -2.36 -17.20 45.92
C LEU A 24 -1.74 -16.60 44.66
N LEU A 25 -1.61 -17.36 43.57
CA LEU A 25 -1.10 -16.84 42.28
C LEU A 25 -1.98 -15.71 41.73
N TRP A 26 -3.30 -15.84 41.88
CA TRP A 26 -4.27 -14.82 41.45
C TRP A 26 -4.27 -13.60 42.37
N LEU A 27 -4.33 -13.81 43.70
CA LEU A 27 -4.42 -12.75 44.71
C LEU A 27 -3.15 -11.87 44.77
N THR A 28 -1.98 -12.48 44.64
CA THR A 28 -0.69 -11.78 44.69
C THR A 28 -0.31 -11.11 43.36
N GLY A 29 -1.04 -11.41 42.28
CA GLY A 29 -0.69 -11.01 40.93
C GLY A 29 0.57 -11.71 40.39
N LEU A 30 1.15 -12.68 41.10
CA LEU A 30 2.33 -13.44 40.65
C LEU A 30 2.12 -14.10 39.28
N GLY A 31 0.90 -14.54 38.98
CA GLY A 31 0.53 -15.03 37.65
C GLY A 31 0.77 -13.99 36.56
N ASN A 32 0.39 -12.74 36.78
CA ASN A 32 0.59 -11.64 35.83
C ASN A 32 2.08 -11.32 35.66
N TRP A 33 2.87 -11.38 36.74
CA TRP A 33 4.32 -11.18 36.67
C TRP A 33 5.01 -12.24 35.80
N ILE A 34 4.62 -13.50 35.95
CA ILE A 34 5.13 -14.60 35.13
C ILE A 34 4.71 -14.40 33.67
N GLN A 35 3.44 -14.11 33.40
CA GLN A 35 2.95 -13.84 32.05
C GLN A 35 3.71 -12.70 31.36
N VAL A 36 3.91 -11.58 32.06
CA VAL A 36 4.68 -10.42 31.56
C VAL A 36 6.15 -10.78 31.29
N TYR A 37 6.74 -11.68 32.08
CA TYR A 37 8.07 -12.21 31.78
C TYR A 37 8.09 -12.97 30.46
N TRP A 38 7.14 -13.89 30.22
CA TRP A 38 7.04 -14.62 28.96
C TRP A 38 6.78 -13.70 27.76
N TYR A 39 5.85 -12.76 27.89
CA TYR A 39 5.58 -11.78 26.83
C TYR A 39 6.81 -10.96 26.47
N ARG A 40 7.59 -10.51 27.46
CA ARG A 40 8.86 -9.81 27.19
C ARG A 40 9.85 -10.67 26.42
N ALA A 41 10.01 -11.93 26.80
CA ALA A 41 10.94 -12.83 26.12
C ALA A 41 10.51 -13.05 24.66
N ASP A 42 9.23 -13.29 24.41
CA ASP A 42 8.66 -13.42 23.07
C ASP A 42 8.84 -12.14 22.23
N ILE A 43 8.50 -10.97 22.78
CA ILE A 43 8.69 -9.68 22.10
C ILE A 43 10.16 -9.47 21.75
N ARG A 44 11.11 -9.77 22.65
CA ARG A 44 12.55 -9.63 22.39
C ARG A 44 13.03 -10.55 21.26
N SER A 45 12.54 -11.78 21.22
CA SER A 45 12.84 -12.71 20.12
C SER A 45 12.32 -12.16 18.79
N LYS A 46 11.06 -11.72 18.75
CA LYS A 46 10.45 -11.10 17.57
C LYS A 46 11.12 -9.78 17.17
N LEU A 47 11.60 -8.99 18.13
CA LEU A 47 12.35 -7.78 17.87
C LEU A 47 13.69 -8.08 17.18
N ALA A 48 14.35 -9.19 17.51
CA ALA A 48 15.55 -9.63 16.80
C ALA A 48 15.24 -10.00 15.35
N ILE A 49 14.09 -10.63 15.08
CA ILE A 49 13.61 -10.89 13.72
C ILE A 49 13.40 -9.57 12.97
N LEU A 50 12.71 -8.59 13.57
CA LEU A 50 12.51 -7.27 12.96
C LEU A 50 13.83 -6.56 12.63
N GLY A 51 14.82 -6.64 13.53
CA GLY A 51 16.16 -6.10 13.30
C GLY A 51 16.84 -6.76 12.10
N GLY A 52 16.78 -8.10 12.02
CA GLY A 52 17.30 -8.84 10.86
C GLY A 52 16.65 -8.43 9.55
N LEU A 53 15.32 -8.31 9.51
CA LEU A 53 14.59 -7.87 8.31
C LEU A 53 14.98 -6.45 7.88
N ALA A 54 15.16 -5.52 8.83
CA ALA A 54 15.58 -4.16 8.55
C ALA A 54 17.03 -4.09 8.03
N ASP A 55 17.95 -4.85 8.63
CA ASP A 55 19.35 -4.90 8.23
C ASP A 55 19.51 -5.53 6.83
N GLU A 56 18.76 -6.59 6.53
CA GLU A 56 18.71 -7.21 5.21
C GLU A 56 18.17 -6.24 4.15
N ALA A 57 17.05 -5.57 4.43
CA ALA A 57 16.44 -4.62 3.49
C ALA A 57 17.39 -3.45 3.18
N ARG A 58 18.09 -2.95 4.21
CA ARG A 58 19.13 -1.93 4.07
C ARG A 58 20.26 -2.44 3.18
N LYS A 59 20.76 -3.65 3.43
CA LYS A 59 21.86 -4.25 2.66
C LYS A 59 21.47 -4.40 1.18
N GLU A 60 20.31 -4.96 0.88
CA GLU A 60 19.89 -5.18 -0.51
C GLU A 60 19.64 -3.88 -1.27
N THR A 61 19.05 -2.88 -0.60
CA THR A 61 18.88 -1.54 -1.18
C THR A 61 20.25 -0.93 -1.51
N LEU A 62 21.23 -1.03 -0.61
CA LEU A 62 22.60 -0.57 -0.88
C LEU A 62 23.24 -1.33 -2.03
N ASP A 63 23.12 -2.65 -2.05
CA ASP A 63 23.69 -3.49 -3.10
C ASP A 63 23.06 -3.15 -4.46
N TYR A 64 21.77 -2.85 -4.52
CA TYR A 64 21.10 -2.40 -5.73
C TYR A 64 21.60 -1.01 -6.18
N MET A 65 21.65 -0.05 -5.26
CA MET A 65 22.15 1.31 -5.56
C MET A 65 23.60 1.28 -6.05
N ASN A 66 24.48 0.52 -5.38
CA ASN A 66 25.89 0.38 -5.75
C ASN A 66 26.06 -0.29 -7.12
N ARG A 67 25.30 -1.37 -7.39
CA ARG A 67 25.30 -2.02 -8.71
C ARG A 67 24.90 -1.07 -9.84
N ASN A 68 24.03 -0.11 -9.54
CA ASN A 68 23.59 0.94 -10.47
C ASN A 68 24.38 2.25 -10.33
N LYS A 69 25.62 2.19 -9.80
CA LYS A 69 26.59 3.30 -9.74
C LYS A 69 26.10 4.54 -8.98
N ALA A 70 25.30 4.35 -7.93
CA ALA A 70 24.91 5.45 -7.06
C ALA A 70 26.14 6.08 -6.36
N LYS A 71 26.25 7.40 -6.41
CA LYS A 71 27.23 8.18 -5.65
C LYS A 71 26.85 8.19 -4.17
N ASP A 72 27.79 7.86 -3.29
CA ASP A 72 27.63 7.88 -1.83
C ASP A 72 26.38 7.17 -1.30
N ALA A 73 26.05 6.00 -1.88
CA ALA A 73 24.82 5.24 -1.59
C ALA A 73 24.55 5.02 -0.09
N SER A 74 25.60 4.71 0.68
CA SER A 74 25.50 4.49 2.14
C SER A 74 25.05 5.73 2.90
N SER A 75 25.66 6.88 2.61
CA SER A 75 25.31 8.17 3.24
C SER A 75 23.89 8.57 2.87
N LEU A 76 23.54 8.38 1.60
CA LEU A 76 22.21 8.68 1.09
C LEU A 76 21.13 7.86 1.79
N LEU A 77 21.29 6.54 1.83
CA LEU A 77 20.31 5.66 2.42
C LEU A 77 20.15 5.96 3.91
N ASN A 78 21.23 6.17 4.66
CA ASN A 78 21.13 6.51 6.09
C ASN A 78 20.28 7.78 6.32
N ARG A 79 20.40 8.79 5.45
CA ARG A 79 19.59 10.01 5.52
C ARG A 79 18.11 9.74 5.19
N LEU A 80 17.83 8.85 4.25
CA LEU A 80 16.46 8.50 3.85
C LEU A 80 15.76 7.60 4.88
N LEU A 81 16.50 6.71 5.55
CA LEU A 81 15.95 5.82 6.58
C LEU A 81 15.30 6.58 7.76
N ASP A 82 15.72 7.82 8.01
CA ASP A 82 15.19 8.70 9.06
C ASP A 82 14.39 9.88 8.49
N PHE A 83 14.04 9.84 7.20
CA PHE A 83 13.19 10.87 6.60
C PHE A 83 11.74 10.71 7.04
N PHE A 84 11.07 11.81 7.39
CA PHE A 84 9.66 11.82 7.76
C PHE A 84 8.95 13.05 7.19
N VAL A 85 7.64 12.93 6.99
CA VAL A 85 6.75 14.04 6.63
C VAL A 85 5.82 14.31 7.81
N ILE A 86 5.66 15.58 8.17
CA ILE A 86 4.69 16.01 9.18
C ILE A 86 3.39 16.34 8.46
N GLU A 87 2.30 15.69 8.86
CA GLU A 87 0.97 15.94 8.32
C GLU A 87 0.46 17.36 8.62
N PRO A 88 -0.38 17.96 7.75
CA PRO A 88 -0.92 19.28 7.98
C PRO A 88 -1.91 19.28 9.16
N VAL A 89 -2.06 20.43 9.81
CA VAL A 89 -3.02 20.62 10.90
C VAL A 89 -4.46 20.45 10.40
N GLU A 90 -5.22 19.56 11.04
CA GLU A 90 -6.60 19.17 10.67
C GLU A 90 -7.68 20.21 11.03
N ILE A 91 -7.34 21.23 11.82
CA ILE A 91 -8.31 22.15 12.46
C ILE A 91 -9.04 23.05 11.44
N GLU A 92 -8.52 23.25 10.22
CA GLU A 92 -9.10 24.18 9.24
C GLU A 92 -9.56 23.47 7.93
N PRO A 93 -10.84 23.10 7.80
CA PRO A 93 -11.33 22.18 6.76
C PRO A 93 -11.29 22.71 5.32
N THR A 94 -11.21 24.01 5.10
CA THR A 94 -11.36 24.62 3.77
C THR A 94 -10.14 24.46 2.86
N ASP A 95 -8.93 24.35 3.41
CA ASP A 95 -7.68 24.32 2.64
C ASP A 95 -6.74 23.14 2.95
N ILE A 96 -7.14 22.20 3.83
CA ILE A 96 -6.33 21.02 4.18
C ILE A 96 -5.88 20.26 2.93
N ILE A 97 -6.76 20.09 1.95
CA ILE A 97 -6.48 19.31 0.74
C ILE A 97 -5.38 19.95 -0.11
N ASN A 98 -5.38 21.28 -0.27
CA ASN A 98 -4.34 21.95 -1.04
C ASN A 98 -3.01 21.94 -0.29
N ARG A 99 -3.02 22.13 1.03
CA ARG A 99 -1.82 22.03 1.87
C ARG A 99 -1.23 20.61 1.86
N LEU A 100 -2.07 19.60 2.01
CA LEU A 100 -1.70 18.20 1.93
C LEU A 100 -1.06 17.88 0.57
N ARG A 101 -1.69 18.34 -0.52
CA ARG A 101 -1.12 18.24 -1.87
C ARG A 101 0.25 18.90 -1.97
N HIS A 102 0.41 20.10 -1.43
CA HIS A 102 1.68 20.81 -1.46
C HIS A 102 2.78 20.05 -0.71
N LEU A 103 2.48 19.49 0.45
CA LEU A 103 3.42 18.69 1.24
C LEU A 103 3.80 17.39 0.53
N ILE A 104 2.83 16.68 -0.05
CA ILE A 104 3.08 15.45 -0.84
C ILE A 104 3.95 15.76 -2.05
N ASN A 105 3.63 16.81 -2.81
CA ASN A 105 4.40 17.21 -3.98
C ASN A 105 5.86 17.59 -3.62
N ILE A 106 6.07 18.31 -2.51
CA ILE A 106 7.41 18.63 -2.02
C ILE A 106 8.17 17.36 -1.62
N ARG A 107 7.52 16.43 -0.92
CA ARG A 107 8.11 15.15 -0.54
C ARG A 107 8.57 14.40 -1.79
N ASP A 108 7.67 14.23 -2.75
CA ASP A 108 7.92 13.44 -3.96
C ASP A 108 9.02 14.07 -4.82
N ALA A 109 8.98 15.39 -5.02
CA ALA A 109 10.03 16.11 -5.74
C ALA A 109 11.39 15.96 -5.05
N ARG A 110 11.43 16.12 -3.72
CA ARG A 110 12.67 15.98 -2.95
C ARG A 110 13.23 14.56 -3.00
N PHE A 111 12.37 13.54 -2.92
CA PHE A 111 12.78 12.14 -3.07
C PHE A 111 13.36 11.89 -4.45
N LYS A 112 12.65 12.27 -5.52
CA LYS A 112 13.13 12.12 -6.90
C LYS A 112 14.45 12.84 -7.12
N ASP A 113 14.58 14.09 -6.69
CA ASP A 113 15.81 14.88 -6.88
C ASP A 113 17.02 14.24 -6.21
N VAL A 114 16.81 13.65 -5.03
CA VAL A 114 17.86 12.93 -4.30
C VAL A 114 18.38 11.74 -5.12
N PHE A 115 17.49 10.94 -5.72
CA PHE A 115 17.89 9.81 -6.58
C PHE A 115 18.41 10.26 -7.95
N ASN A 116 17.89 11.36 -8.50
CA ASN A 116 18.38 11.96 -9.75
C ASN A 116 19.84 12.41 -9.63
N GLN A 117 20.21 13.01 -8.49
CA GLN A 117 21.57 13.44 -8.22
C GLN A 117 22.50 12.26 -7.91
N ALA A 118 22.05 11.34 -7.06
CA ALA A 118 22.87 10.22 -6.63
C ALA A 118 23.10 9.20 -7.75
N MET A 119 22.11 8.98 -8.62
CA MET A 119 22.12 7.96 -9.67
C MET A 119 21.95 8.60 -11.06
N SER A 120 22.71 9.67 -11.34
CA SER A 120 22.63 10.45 -12.58
C SER A 120 22.80 9.63 -13.86
N ASP A 121 23.53 8.52 -13.77
CA ASP A 121 23.88 7.68 -14.91
C ASP A 121 22.87 6.53 -15.12
N SER A 122 21.86 6.42 -14.26
CA SER A 122 20.81 5.39 -14.32
C SER A 122 19.55 5.90 -15.03
N ASP A 123 18.86 4.98 -15.70
CA ASP A 123 17.56 5.27 -16.31
C ASP A 123 16.48 5.61 -15.24
N GLU A 124 15.38 6.21 -15.69
CA GLU A 124 14.27 6.66 -14.82
C GLU A 124 13.61 5.51 -14.04
N VAL A 125 13.46 4.33 -14.67
CA VAL A 125 12.86 3.15 -14.03
C VAL A 125 13.74 2.64 -12.91
N THR A 126 15.05 2.54 -13.15
CA THR A 126 16.03 2.10 -12.14
C THR A 126 16.10 3.08 -10.96
N ARG A 127 16.03 4.39 -11.20
CA ARG A 127 15.95 5.41 -10.13
C ARG A 127 14.68 5.29 -9.30
N SER A 128 13.53 5.13 -9.96
CA SER A 128 12.24 4.96 -9.29
C SER A 128 12.20 3.71 -8.42
N VAL A 129 12.72 2.58 -8.91
CA VAL A 129 12.83 1.32 -8.14
C VAL A 129 13.76 1.48 -6.94
N ALA A 130 14.90 2.17 -7.09
CA ALA A 130 15.79 2.46 -5.97
C ALA A 130 15.11 3.34 -4.89
N SER A 131 14.26 4.29 -5.31
CA SER A 131 13.46 5.11 -4.39
C SER A 131 12.51 4.26 -3.57
N THR A 132 11.73 3.40 -4.22
CA THR A 132 10.79 2.51 -3.53
C THR A 132 11.52 1.50 -2.62
N ALA A 133 12.66 0.96 -3.04
CA ALA A 133 13.48 0.11 -2.19
C ALA A 133 13.93 0.81 -0.91
N ALA A 134 14.36 2.08 -1.01
CA ALA A 134 14.73 2.90 0.15
C ALA A 134 13.54 3.22 1.05
N GLU A 135 12.34 3.45 0.49
CA GLU A 135 11.10 3.63 1.25
C GLU A 135 10.73 2.37 2.04
N ILE A 136 10.81 1.19 1.42
CA ILE A 136 10.56 -0.09 2.09
C ILE A 136 11.59 -0.33 3.20
N ALA A 137 12.87 -0.08 2.94
CA ALA A 137 13.93 -0.19 3.95
C ALA A 137 13.70 0.78 5.12
N SER A 138 13.24 2.01 4.83
CA SER A 138 12.87 3.00 5.86
C SER A 138 11.69 2.51 6.70
N ALA A 139 10.64 1.97 6.07
CA ALA A 139 9.48 1.41 6.76
C ALA A 139 9.86 0.26 7.71
N LEU A 140 10.71 -0.68 7.27
CA LEU A 140 11.20 -1.78 8.11
C LEU A 140 12.04 -1.28 9.28
N ASN A 141 12.93 -0.32 9.04
CA ASN A 141 13.73 0.32 10.08
C ASN A 141 12.84 1.06 11.09
N PHE A 142 11.79 1.75 10.63
CA PHE A 142 10.82 2.41 11.49
C PHE A 142 10.06 1.40 12.36
N ILE A 143 9.55 0.30 11.79
CA ILE A 143 8.86 -0.76 12.55
C ILE A 143 9.77 -1.29 13.66
N TYR A 144 11.03 -1.63 13.34
CA TYR A 144 12.01 -2.08 14.32
C TYR A 144 12.24 -1.04 15.44
N LYS A 145 12.50 0.23 15.07
CA LYS A 145 12.73 1.32 16.04
C LYS A 145 11.52 1.56 16.94
N TYR A 146 10.31 1.53 16.37
CA TYR A 146 9.07 1.76 17.08
C TYR A 146 8.79 0.65 18.11
N VAL A 147 8.86 -0.62 17.70
CA VAL A 147 8.67 -1.77 18.62
C VAL A 147 9.71 -1.75 19.73
N ARG A 148 10.98 -1.48 19.40
CA ARG A 148 12.06 -1.33 20.39
C ARG A 148 11.77 -0.19 21.37
N HIS A 149 11.32 0.96 20.87
CA HIS A 149 10.98 2.11 21.69
C HIS A 149 9.86 1.77 22.68
N VAL A 150 8.75 1.20 22.21
CA VAL A 150 7.61 0.82 23.06
C VAL A 150 8.02 -0.18 24.13
N LEU A 151 8.81 -1.21 23.77
CA LEU A 151 9.32 -2.19 24.72
C LEU A 151 10.18 -1.54 25.82
N LEU A 152 11.17 -0.72 25.43
CA LEU A 152 12.07 -0.05 26.39
C LEU A 152 11.31 0.94 27.28
N PHE A 153 10.33 1.65 26.71
CA PHE A 153 9.49 2.58 27.45
C PHE A 153 8.61 1.85 28.48
N ALA A 154 8.02 0.72 28.09
CA ALA A 154 7.23 -0.12 28.98
C ALA A 154 8.07 -0.69 30.14
N GLU A 155 9.30 -1.13 29.86
CA GLU A 155 10.24 -1.60 30.89
C GLU A 155 10.65 -0.48 31.85
N LYS A 156 10.97 0.71 31.32
CA LYS A 156 11.37 1.88 32.11
C LYS A 156 10.26 2.35 33.04
N THR A 157 9.02 2.38 32.56
CA THR A 157 7.85 2.83 33.32
C THR A 157 7.24 1.71 34.17
N LYS A 158 7.72 0.47 34.05
CA LYS A 158 7.13 -0.73 34.64
C LYS A 158 5.65 -0.90 34.27
N ASN A 159 5.25 -0.39 33.11
CA ASN A 159 3.88 -0.46 32.63
C ASN A 159 3.67 -1.76 31.84
N TRP A 160 3.14 -2.76 32.53
CA TRP A 160 2.91 -4.09 31.95
C TRP A 160 1.76 -4.12 30.93
N TYR A 161 0.83 -3.17 30.96
CA TYR A 161 -0.23 -3.07 29.95
C TYR A 161 0.34 -2.76 28.57
N LEU A 162 1.40 -1.94 28.49
CA LEU A 162 2.09 -1.68 27.23
C LEU A 162 2.78 -2.93 26.68
N ILE A 163 3.32 -3.78 27.56
CA ILE A 163 3.91 -5.07 27.17
C ILE A 163 2.83 -5.99 26.63
N LEU A 164 1.68 -6.08 27.31
CA LEU A 164 0.55 -6.90 26.88
C LEU A 164 0.01 -6.42 25.52
N GLN A 165 -0.21 -5.12 25.37
CA GLN A 165 -0.67 -4.52 24.11
C GLN A 165 0.31 -4.84 22.98
N LEU A 166 1.61 -4.65 23.21
CA LEU A 166 2.62 -4.97 22.22
C LEU A 166 2.60 -6.46 21.87
N ALA A 167 2.52 -7.35 22.86
CA ALA A 167 2.44 -8.81 22.65
C ALA A 167 1.23 -9.23 21.80
N ILE A 168 0.07 -8.59 21.99
CA ILE A 168 -1.14 -8.83 21.20
C ILE A 168 -0.94 -8.46 19.73
N PHE A 169 -0.30 -7.30 19.46
CA PHE A 169 -0.07 -6.82 18.09
C PHE A 169 1.16 -7.42 17.42
N MET A 170 2.11 -7.98 18.18
CA MET A 170 3.37 -8.50 17.64
C MET A 170 3.21 -9.47 16.44
N PRO A 171 2.26 -10.42 16.43
CA PRO A 171 2.07 -11.30 15.27
C PRO A 171 1.76 -10.53 13.98
N GLN A 172 0.87 -9.54 14.05
CA GLN A 172 0.49 -8.70 12.91
C GLN A 172 1.66 -7.83 12.45
N ILE A 173 2.42 -7.26 13.40
CA ILE A 173 3.61 -6.45 13.10
C ILE A 173 4.68 -7.29 12.37
N ILE A 174 4.94 -8.52 12.83
CA ILE A 174 5.88 -9.43 12.17
C ILE A 174 5.40 -9.78 10.77
N GLN A 175 4.13 -10.10 10.61
CA GLN A 175 3.55 -10.41 9.31
C GLN A 175 3.74 -9.24 8.34
N ILE A 176 3.37 -8.02 8.75
CA ILE A 176 3.56 -6.81 7.94
C ILE A 176 5.04 -6.62 7.56
N ALA A 177 5.96 -6.75 8.52
CA ALA A 177 7.39 -6.63 8.24
C ALA A 177 7.91 -7.69 7.26
N GLN A 178 7.45 -8.94 7.37
CA GLN A 178 7.79 -9.99 6.40
C GLN A 178 7.23 -9.67 5.01
N MET A 179 6.02 -9.10 4.92
CA MET A 179 5.43 -8.67 3.66
C MET A 179 6.26 -7.56 3.00
N TYR A 180 6.64 -6.52 3.75
CA TYR A 180 7.53 -5.48 3.24
C TYR A 180 8.86 -6.03 2.76
N ARG A 181 9.45 -6.97 3.52
CA ARG A 181 10.72 -7.58 3.13
C ARG A 181 10.60 -8.35 1.81
N LYS A 182 9.53 -9.12 1.63
CA LYS A 182 9.28 -9.85 0.38
C LYS A 182 8.94 -8.91 -0.78
N ALA A 183 8.16 -7.86 -0.52
CA ALA A 183 7.85 -6.83 -1.51
C ALA A 183 9.13 -6.15 -2.03
N LEU A 184 10.13 -5.91 -1.17
CA LEU A 184 11.43 -5.37 -1.60
C LEU A 184 12.02 -6.19 -2.76
N ASP A 185 12.03 -7.51 -2.64
CA ASP A 185 12.55 -8.39 -3.69
C ASP A 185 11.75 -8.20 -5.00
N ASP A 186 10.42 -8.23 -4.90
CA ASP A 186 9.53 -8.06 -6.06
C ASP A 186 9.76 -6.71 -6.77
N PHE A 187 9.89 -5.61 -6.02
CA PHE A 187 10.21 -4.29 -6.57
C PHE A 187 11.60 -4.26 -7.23
N LEU A 188 12.62 -4.86 -6.60
CA LEU A 188 13.97 -4.92 -7.15
C LEU A 188 14.02 -5.76 -8.45
N TYR A 189 13.21 -6.81 -8.55
CA TYR A 189 13.03 -7.63 -9.77
C TYR A 189 12.13 -6.97 -10.82
N LYS A 190 11.49 -5.84 -10.50
CA LYS A 190 10.60 -5.08 -11.38
C LYS A 190 9.40 -5.91 -11.88
N VAL A 191 8.90 -6.84 -11.07
CA VAL A 191 7.70 -7.61 -11.41
C VAL A 191 6.44 -6.79 -11.12
N PRO A 192 5.34 -6.98 -11.88
CA PRO A 192 4.06 -6.34 -11.56
C PRO A 192 3.59 -6.74 -10.18
N VAL A 193 3.17 -5.75 -9.37
CA VAL A 193 2.55 -5.98 -8.06
C VAL A 193 1.03 -5.93 -8.14
N GLY A 194 0.32 -6.40 -7.11
CA GLY A 194 -1.14 -6.41 -7.09
C GLY A 194 -1.78 -5.04 -7.31
N ASP A 195 -1.21 -3.99 -6.72
CA ASP A 195 -1.62 -2.58 -6.89
C ASP A 195 -1.54 -2.13 -8.37
N GLY A 196 -0.75 -2.82 -9.20
CA GLY A 196 -0.71 -2.62 -10.64
C GLY A 196 -1.93 -3.12 -11.42
N ALA A 197 -2.98 -3.63 -10.75
CA ALA A 197 -4.20 -4.11 -11.40
C ALA A 197 -4.91 -3.02 -12.22
N GLY A 198 -5.12 -1.83 -11.64
CA GLY A 198 -5.75 -0.70 -12.34
C GLY A 198 -4.99 -0.27 -13.60
N PRO A 199 -3.67 0.01 -13.53
CA PRO A 199 -2.87 0.33 -14.70
C PRO A 199 -2.82 -0.77 -15.75
N LEU A 200 -2.87 -2.05 -15.32
CA LEU A 200 -2.91 -3.18 -16.24
C LEU A 200 -4.26 -3.27 -16.99
N VAL A 201 -5.39 -2.97 -16.32
CA VAL A 201 -6.70 -2.82 -16.99
C VAL A 201 -6.65 -1.71 -18.04
N ALA A 202 -6.09 -0.54 -17.68
CA ALA A 202 -5.92 0.57 -18.61
C ALA A 202 -5.07 0.19 -19.83
N LEU A 203 -3.94 -0.50 -19.61
CA LEU A 203 -3.09 -0.99 -20.70
C LEU A 203 -3.83 -1.95 -21.63
N ARG A 204 -4.64 -2.88 -21.08
CA ARG A 204 -5.44 -3.83 -21.86
C ARG A 204 -6.51 -3.16 -22.71
N LEU A 205 -7.13 -2.10 -22.19
CA LEU A 205 -8.14 -1.32 -22.92
C LEU A 205 -7.51 -0.45 -24.02
N ALA A 206 -6.30 0.05 -23.81
CA ALA A 206 -5.58 0.83 -24.82
C ALA A 206 -5.10 -0.04 -25.98
N GLY A 207 -4.78 -1.31 -25.71
CA GLY A 207 -4.21 -2.24 -26.67
C GLY A 207 -2.69 -2.15 -26.73
N PHE A 208 -2.05 -3.28 -27.03
CA PHE A 208 -0.59 -3.34 -27.15
C PHE A 208 -0.10 -2.47 -28.31
N GLY A 209 0.84 -1.56 -28.05
CA GLY A 209 1.37 -0.62 -29.04
C GLY A 209 0.59 0.69 -29.17
N ALA A 210 -0.34 0.97 -28.26
CA ALA A 210 -1.00 2.27 -28.18
C ALA A 210 0.04 3.41 -28.04
N LYS A 211 -0.25 4.55 -28.66
CA LYS A 211 0.60 5.74 -28.53
C LYS A 211 0.22 6.50 -27.27
N TRP A 212 1.11 6.49 -26.30
CA TRP A 212 0.95 7.21 -25.04
C TRP A 212 1.64 8.58 -25.11
N ARG A 213 0.98 9.61 -24.59
CA ARG A 213 1.57 10.94 -24.37
C ARG A 213 1.54 11.28 -22.89
N GLU A 214 2.59 11.91 -22.39
CA GLU A 214 2.63 12.41 -21.02
C GLU A 214 1.76 13.68 -20.88
N VAL A 215 0.95 13.76 -19.83
CA VAL A 215 -0.01 14.85 -19.62
C VAL A 215 0.34 15.69 -18.39
N THR A 216 0.69 14.99 -17.31
CA THR A 216 1.16 15.50 -16.02
C THR A 216 2.33 14.64 -15.58
N GLU A 217 3.01 15.06 -14.51
CA GLU A 217 4.17 14.36 -13.97
C GLU A 217 3.88 12.85 -13.76
N ASP A 218 4.70 12.00 -14.37
CA ASP A 218 4.59 10.53 -14.34
C ASP A 218 3.21 9.99 -14.73
N THR A 219 2.44 10.69 -15.57
CA THR A 219 1.09 10.24 -15.97
C THR A 219 0.89 10.37 -17.47
N VAL A 220 0.43 9.28 -18.08
CA VAL A 220 0.26 9.17 -19.53
C VAL A 220 -1.20 8.96 -19.91
N VAL A 221 -1.55 9.43 -21.11
CA VAL A 221 -2.84 9.16 -21.76
C VAL A 221 -2.64 8.52 -23.12
N ALA A 222 -3.49 7.55 -23.46
CA ALA A 222 -3.64 7.01 -24.81
C ALA A 222 -5.08 7.21 -25.29
N GLU A 223 -5.25 7.42 -26.60
CA GLU A 223 -6.56 7.37 -27.24
C GLU A 223 -6.76 5.99 -27.87
N SER A 224 -7.94 5.40 -27.66
CA SER A 224 -8.37 4.15 -28.28
C SER A 224 -9.83 4.29 -28.73
N GLU A 225 -10.34 3.29 -29.45
CA GLU A 225 -11.73 3.24 -29.89
C GLU A 225 -12.36 1.91 -29.47
N PHE A 226 -13.60 1.97 -29.00
CA PHE A 226 -14.38 0.80 -28.62
C PHE A 226 -15.83 0.97 -29.06
N GLU A 227 -16.27 0.13 -30.01
CA GLU A 227 -17.66 0.11 -30.50
C GLU A 227 -18.16 1.53 -30.89
N GLY A 228 -17.38 2.26 -31.70
CA GLY A 228 -17.72 3.62 -32.15
C GLY A 228 -17.62 4.71 -31.08
N ARG A 229 -17.09 4.40 -29.88
CA ARG A 229 -16.85 5.35 -28.79
C ARG A 229 -15.36 5.62 -28.66
N ARG A 230 -15.00 6.87 -28.40
CA ARG A 230 -13.61 7.25 -28.15
C ARG A 230 -13.26 7.03 -26.69
N LEU A 231 -12.17 6.30 -26.43
CA LEU A 231 -11.64 6.09 -25.09
C LEU A 231 -10.43 6.97 -24.86
N LEU A 232 -10.44 7.75 -23.78
CA LEU A 232 -9.27 8.45 -23.24
C LEU A 232 -8.78 7.68 -22.02
N ILE A 233 -7.67 6.98 -22.18
CA ILE A 233 -7.20 6.00 -21.20
C ILE A 233 -6.00 6.59 -20.47
N ILE A 234 -6.11 6.73 -19.16
CA ILE A 234 -5.12 7.38 -18.30
C ILE A 234 -4.53 6.36 -17.34
N LYS A 235 -3.21 6.38 -17.16
CA LYS A 235 -2.52 5.62 -16.10
C LYS A 235 -1.19 6.29 -15.74
N ALA A 236 -0.59 5.89 -14.64
CA ALA A 236 0.77 6.29 -14.31
C ALA A 236 1.80 5.79 -15.36
N LYS A 237 2.97 6.44 -15.39
CA LYS A 237 4.02 6.16 -16.36
C LYS A 237 4.85 4.96 -15.90
N GLY A 238 4.67 3.83 -16.60
CA GLY A 238 5.40 2.59 -16.34
C GLY A 238 6.66 2.42 -17.21
N PRO A 239 7.43 1.33 -17.01
CA PRO A 239 7.27 0.29 -15.98
C PRO A 239 7.94 0.66 -14.63
N GLY A 240 8.12 1.96 -14.34
CA GLY A 240 8.64 2.44 -13.05
C GLY A 240 7.65 2.31 -11.90
N SER A 241 8.17 2.27 -10.68
CA SER A 241 7.40 2.35 -9.44
C SER A 241 6.93 3.79 -9.19
N THR A 242 5.76 4.11 -9.71
CA THR A 242 5.11 5.42 -9.54
C THR A 242 3.59 5.24 -9.61
N VAL A 243 2.88 6.09 -8.89
CA VAL A 243 1.41 6.18 -8.91
C VAL A 243 0.92 7.39 -9.72
N GLY A 244 1.83 8.25 -10.17
CA GLY A 244 1.54 9.44 -10.98
C GLY A 244 0.63 10.47 -10.29
N ARG A 245 -0.02 11.30 -11.10
CA ARG A 245 -1.06 12.28 -10.74
C ARG A 245 -2.29 12.08 -11.63
N PRO A 246 -3.01 10.94 -11.48
CA PRO A 246 -4.09 10.56 -12.38
C PRO A 246 -5.31 11.48 -12.29
N GLY A 247 -5.58 12.08 -11.12
CA GLY A 247 -6.64 13.08 -10.94
C GLY A 247 -6.33 14.38 -11.66
N GLU A 248 -5.10 14.88 -11.55
CA GLU A 248 -4.65 16.05 -12.31
C GLU A 248 -4.66 15.80 -13.83
N ALA A 249 -4.23 14.60 -14.27
CA ALA A 249 -4.27 14.22 -15.67
C ALA A 249 -5.70 14.12 -16.20
N ALA A 250 -6.62 13.50 -15.45
CA ALA A 250 -8.02 13.39 -15.84
C ALA A 250 -8.68 14.76 -15.98
N GLU A 251 -8.44 15.67 -15.04
CA GLU A 251 -8.92 17.04 -15.11
C GLU A 251 -8.46 17.72 -16.41
N LYS A 252 -7.16 17.66 -16.71
CA LYS A 252 -6.58 18.28 -17.91
C LYS A 252 -7.11 17.66 -19.21
N VAL A 253 -7.17 16.33 -19.29
CA VAL A 253 -7.65 15.58 -20.47
C VAL A 253 -9.13 15.86 -20.75
N ILE A 254 -9.97 15.95 -19.71
CA ILE A 254 -11.39 16.24 -19.87
C ILE A 254 -11.60 17.66 -20.36
N ARG A 255 -10.92 18.64 -19.76
CA ARG A 255 -11.00 20.04 -20.20
C ARG A 255 -10.52 20.19 -21.65
N GLU A 256 -9.43 19.53 -22.02
CA GLU A 256 -8.93 19.49 -23.41
C GLU A 256 -9.97 18.88 -24.37
N ALA A 257 -10.61 17.76 -24.00
CA ALA A 257 -11.62 17.11 -24.81
C ALA A 257 -12.86 18.00 -25.03
N ILE A 258 -13.35 18.64 -23.96
CA ILE A 258 -14.51 19.54 -24.02
C ILE A 258 -14.19 20.79 -24.85
N ALA A 259 -13.00 21.38 -24.70
CA ALA A 259 -12.55 22.52 -25.50
C ALA A 259 -12.46 22.18 -27.01
N GLN A 260 -12.19 20.92 -27.36
CA GLN A 260 -12.20 20.40 -28.73
C GLN A 260 -13.62 20.07 -29.24
N GLY A 261 -14.67 20.36 -28.47
CA GLY A 261 -16.05 20.07 -28.81
C GLY A 261 -16.45 18.60 -28.63
N ARG A 262 -15.65 17.79 -27.92
CA ARG A 262 -15.97 16.38 -27.64
C ARG A 262 -16.94 16.30 -26.46
N ARG A 263 -17.93 15.41 -26.58
CA ARG A 263 -18.87 15.10 -25.49
C ARG A 263 -18.28 14.00 -24.60
N VAL A 264 -17.78 14.37 -23.43
CA VAL A 264 -17.36 13.42 -22.39
C VAL A 264 -18.60 12.95 -21.64
N SER A 265 -19.03 11.69 -21.85
CA SER A 265 -20.30 11.19 -21.29
C SER A 265 -20.14 10.30 -20.07
N LEU A 266 -18.93 9.84 -19.77
CA LEU A 266 -18.67 8.88 -18.70
C LEU A 266 -17.20 8.93 -18.25
N MET A 267 -16.98 8.80 -16.94
CA MET A 267 -15.68 8.60 -16.32
C MET A 267 -15.68 7.30 -15.52
N ILE A 268 -14.67 6.45 -15.71
CA ILE A 268 -14.52 5.19 -15.01
C ILE A 268 -13.14 5.12 -14.35
N THR A 269 -13.07 5.03 -13.03
CA THR A 269 -11.84 4.74 -12.29
C THR A 269 -11.73 3.25 -12.03
N VAL A 270 -10.55 2.68 -12.28
CA VAL A 270 -10.23 1.27 -12.01
C VAL A 270 -9.06 1.20 -11.05
N ASP A 271 -9.27 0.59 -9.89
CA ASP A 271 -8.27 0.51 -8.82
C ASP A 271 -8.19 -0.89 -8.19
N ALA A 272 -7.08 -1.17 -7.52
CA ALA A 272 -6.98 -2.26 -6.57
C ALA A 272 -7.66 -1.85 -5.26
N ALA A 273 -8.46 -2.73 -4.64
CA ALA A 273 -9.10 -2.44 -3.37
C ALA A 273 -8.92 -3.58 -2.37
N LEU A 274 -8.82 -3.22 -1.09
CA LEU A 274 -8.74 -4.20 -0.01
C LEU A 274 -10.04 -5.01 0.04
N LYS A 275 -9.90 -6.33 0.02
CA LYS A 275 -11.00 -7.26 0.20
C LYS A 275 -11.39 -7.34 1.67
N LEU A 276 -12.65 -7.65 1.94
CA LEU A 276 -13.09 -8.01 3.29
C LEU A 276 -12.73 -9.47 3.58
N GLU A 277 -12.59 -9.80 4.86
CA GLU A 277 -12.42 -11.19 5.29
C GLU A 277 -13.64 -12.03 4.85
N GLY A 278 -13.38 -13.09 4.10
CA GLY A 278 -14.41 -13.93 3.48
C GLY A 278 -14.70 -13.62 2.00
N GLU A 279 -14.08 -12.59 1.42
CA GLU A 279 -14.14 -12.33 -0.02
C GLU A 279 -12.98 -12.99 -0.77
N ASP A 280 -13.24 -13.37 -2.03
CA ASP A 280 -12.24 -14.00 -2.88
C ASP A 280 -11.29 -12.96 -3.49
N THR A 281 -10.02 -13.33 -3.60
CA THR A 281 -9.03 -12.51 -4.29
C THR A 281 -9.31 -12.51 -5.79
N GLY A 282 -9.22 -11.34 -6.42
CA GLY A 282 -9.48 -11.13 -7.84
C GLY A 282 -10.95 -10.90 -8.16
N ASP A 283 -11.83 -10.90 -7.15
CA ASP A 283 -13.23 -10.53 -7.34
C ASP A 283 -13.36 -9.08 -7.81
N VAL A 284 -14.27 -8.88 -8.77
CA VAL A 284 -14.51 -7.56 -9.36
C VAL A 284 -15.82 -7.00 -8.84
N ALA A 285 -15.75 -5.82 -8.25
CA ALA A 285 -16.94 -5.08 -7.84
C ALA A 285 -17.04 -3.74 -8.57
N GLU A 286 -18.25 -3.22 -8.63
CA GLU A 286 -18.60 -1.99 -9.32
C GLU A 286 -19.31 -1.04 -8.35
N GLY A 287 -19.03 0.26 -8.48
CA GLY A 287 -19.64 1.29 -7.67
C GLY A 287 -19.72 2.64 -8.37
N VAL A 288 -20.10 3.66 -7.60
CA VAL A 288 -20.19 5.06 -8.02
C VAL A 288 -19.20 5.88 -7.18
N GLY A 289 -18.51 6.82 -7.82
CA GLY A 289 -17.45 7.63 -7.20
C GLY A 289 -16.05 7.24 -7.68
N ALA A 290 -15.03 7.91 -7.14
CA ALA A 290 -13.63 7.64 -7.48
C ALA A 290 -13.06 6.55 -6.57
N ALA A 291 -12.66 5.42 -7.17
CA ALA A 291 -11.83 4.42 -6.51
C ALA A 291 -10.36 4.83 -6.65
N ILE A 292 -9.76 5.23 -5.52
CA ILE A 292 -8.34 5.56 -5.42
C ILE A 292 -7.87 5.43 -3.96
N GLY A 293 -6.76 4.72 -3.75
CA GLY A 293 -6.03 4.64 -2.48
C GLY A 293 -5.18 5.88 -2.12
N ASP A 294 -5.64 7.09 -2.43
CA ASP A 294 -4.89 8.35 -2.22
C ASP A 294 -5.28 9.04 -0.90
N PRO A 295 -4.36 9.75 -0.22
CA PRO A 295 -4.63 10.59 0.95
C PRO A 295 -5.66 11.72 0.73
N GLY A 296 -6.20 11.92 -0.47
CA GLY A 296 -7.34 12.81 -0.74
C GLY A 296 -7.17 13.79 -1.91
N PRO A 297 -5.98 14.38 -2.16
CA PRO A 297 -5.80 15.37 -3.22
C PRO A 297 -6.24 14.95 -4.62
N GLU A 298 -5.96 13.71 -5.02
CA GLU A 298 -6.32 13.20 -6.35
C GLU A 298 -7.78 12.76 -6.41
N LYS A 299 -8.29 12.13 -5.34
CA LYS A 299 -9.71 11.73 -5.23
C LYS A 299 -10.65 12.91 -5.47
N ILE A 300 -10.38 14.04 -4.82
CA ILE A 300 -11.20 15.24 -4.92
C ILE A 300 -11.16 15.84 -6.33
N ARG A 301 -10.06 15.69 -7.07
CA ARG A 301 -9.99 16.19 -8.46
C ARG A 301 -10.96 15.45 -9.37
N PHE A 302 -11.04 14.12 -9.26
CA PHE A 302 -12.02 13.32 -10.02
C PHE A 302 -13.46 13.77 -9.71
N GLU A 303 -13.80 13.91 -8.43
CA GLU A 303 -15.14 14.32 -8.00
C GLU A 303 -15.48 15.75 -8.47
N ARG A 304 -14.52 16.68 -8.38
CA ARG A 304 -14.71 18.07 -8.84
C ARG A 304 -14.93 18.16 -10.34
N VAL A 305 -14.08 17.54 -11.15
CA VAL A 305 -14.23 17.60 -12.61
C VAL A 305 -15.49 16.87 -13.08
N ALA A 306 -15.83 15.76 -12.44
CA ALA A 306 -17.08 15.03 -12.72
C ALA A 306 -18.31 15.89 -12.39
N THR A 307 -18.30 16.58 -11.24
CA THR A 307 -19.41 17.45 -10.83
C THR A 307 -19.51 18.71 -11.70
N GLU A 308 -18.38 19.34 -12.02
CA GLU A 308 -18.30 20.57 -12.83
C GLU A 308 -18.93 20.37 -14.22
N TYR A 309 -18.69 19.22 -14.85
CA TYR A 309 -19.19 18.90 -16.19
C TYR A 309 -20.37 17.93 -16.20
N ASN A 310 -20.93 17.60 -15.03
CA ASN A 310 -22.02 16.64 -14.86
C ASN A 310 -21.77 15.28 -15.56
N ILE A 311 -20.55 14.77 -15.39
CA ILE A 311 -20.10 13.49 -15.94
C ILE A 311 -20.35 12.39 -14.89
N PRO A 312 -21.09 11.32 -15.22
CA PRO A 312 -21.20 10.14 -14.38
C PRO A 312 -19.82 9.55 -14.03
N LEU A 313 -19.59 9.31 -12.74
CA LEU A 313 -18.33 8.79 -12.21
C LEU A 313 -18.55 7.37 -11.66
N ARG A 314 -18.03 6.38 -12.36
CA ARG A 314 -18.10 4.95 -11.99
C ARG A 314 -16.77 4.46 -11.45
N ALA A 315 -16.84 3.48 -10.55
CA ALA A 315 -15.68 2.77 -10.03
C ALA A 315 -15.77 1.28 -10.39
N VAL A 316 -14.64 0.70 -10.77
CA VAL A 316 -14.43 -0.75 -10.84
C VAL A 316 -13.24 -1.08 -9.94
N ILE A 317 -13.41 -2.02 -9.03
CA ILE A 317 -12.34 -2.43 -8.12
C ILE A 317 -12.00 -3.90 -8.32
N VAL A 318 -10.71 -4.23 -8.27
CA VAL A 318 -10.21 -5.61 -8.17
C VAL A 318 -9.83 -5.86 -6.71
N LYS A 319 -10.53 -6.79 -6.07
CA LYS A 319 -10.37 -7.08 -4.65
C LYS A 319 -9.13 -7.92 -4.37
N MET A 320 -8.35 -7.53 -3.38
CA MET A 320 -7.15 -8.27 -2.95
C MET A 320 -6.80 -8.01 -1.49
N GLY A 321 -5.99 -8.88 -0.89
CA GLY A 321 -5.43 -8.66 0.44
C GLY A 321 -4.40 -7.51 0.45
N MET A 322 -4.13 -6.97 1.64
CA MET A 322 -3.11 -5.93 1.82
C MET A 322 -1.71 -6.43 1.45
N ASP A 323 -1.44 -7.70 1.73
CA ASP A 323 -0.25 -8.41 1.33
C ASP A 323 -0.15 -8.54 -0.20
N GLU A 324 -1.25 -8.95 -0.83
CA GLU A 324 -1.30 -9.16 -2.28
C GLU A 324 -1.14 -7.87 -3.09
N ALA A 325 -1.53 -6.72 -2.52
CA ALA A 325 -1.38 -5.41 -3.16
C ALA A 325 0.08 -5.01 -3.37
N ILE A 326 0.96 -5.31 -2.41
CA ILE A 326 2.38 -4.92 -2.46
C ILE A 326 3.32 -6.02 -2.98
N LEU A 327 2.83 -7.25 -3.06
CA LEU A 327 3.57 -8.39 -3.61
C LEU A 327 3.37 -8.55 -5.11
N ALA A 328 4.22 -9.38 -5.72
CA ALA A 328 4.06 -9.87 -7.07
C ALA A 328 2.63 -10.35 -7.35
N MET A 329 2.06 -9.85 -8.45
CA MET A 329 0.70 -10.11 -8.87
C MET A 329 0.49 -11.61 -9.10
N ASN A 330 -0.43 -12.20 -8.33
CA ASN A 330 -0.77 -13.61 -8.46
C ASN A 330 -1.79 -13.86 -9.58
N GLN A 331 -2.01 -15.14 -9.91
CA GLN A 331 -2.92 -15.53 -10.99
C GLN A 331 -4.38 -15.13 -10.73
N HIS A 332 -4.80 -15.05 -9.45
CA HIS A 332 -6.17 -14.65 -9.09
C HIS A 332 -6.40 -13.17 -9.41
N ILE A 333 -5.48 -12.29 -9.02
CA ILE A 333 -5.53 -10.86 -9.36
C ILE A 333 -5.46 -10.68 -10.88
N TYR A 334 -4.58 -11.41 -11.57
CA TYR A 334 -4.47 -11.34 -13.02
C TYR A 334 -5.80 -11.72 -13.73
N LYS A 335 -6.49 -12.77 -13.27
CA LYS A 335 -7.84 -13.10 -13.77
C LYS A 335 -8.86 -12.01 -13.41
N GLY A 336 -8.74 -11.42 -12.22
CA GLY A 336 -9.53 -10.26 -11.80
C GLY A 336 -9.38 -9.07 -12.74
N VAL A 337 -8.16 -8.79 -13.22
CA VAL A 337 -7.90 -7.76 -14.23
C VAL A 337 -8.63 -8.07 -15.54
N GLU A 338 -8.62 -9.32 -16.02
CA GLU A 338 -9.36 -9.69 -17.23
C GLU A 338 -10.88 -9.52 -17.05
N ASN A 339 -11.41 -9.92 -15.90
CA ASN A 339 -12.81 -9.70 -15.55
C ASN A 339 -13.15 -8.20 -15.43
N ALA A 340 -12.23 -7.39 -14.90
CA ALA A 340 -12.41 -5.94 -14.77
C ALA A 340 -12.42 -5.24 -16.14
N VAL A 341 -11.58 -5.67 -17.09
CA VAL A 341 -11.62 -5.18 -18.48
C VAL A 341 -13.00 -5.43 -19.09
N GLU A 342 -13.53 -6.64 -18.95
CA GLU A 342 -14.87 -6.96 -19.47
C GLU A 342 -15.98 -6.18 -18.75
N ARG A 343 -15.84 -5.98 -17.44
CA ARG A 343 -16.78 -5.15 -16.68
C ARG A 343 -16.77 -3.69 -17.15
N VAL A 344 -15.60 -3.11 -17.37
CA VAL A 344 -15.46 -1.74 -17.89
C VAL A 344 -16.14 -1.62 -19.26
N LYS A 345 -15.92 -2.59 -20.16
CA LYS A 345 -16.61 -2.63 -21.46
C LYS A 345 -18.14 -2.70 -21.32
N GLN A 346 -18.66 -3.49 -20.38
CA GLN A 346 -20.11 -3.56 -20.10
C GLN A 346 -20.67 -2.22 -19.64
N ILE A 347 -19.99 -1.54 -18.71
CA ILE A 347 -20.39 -0.21 -18.21
C ILE A 347 -20.43 0.78 -19.39
N ILE A 348 -19.37 0.81 -20.21
CA ILE A 348 -19.29 1.66 -21.41
C ILE A 348 -20.49 1.43 -22.33
N ARG A 349 -20.85 0.18 -22.62
CA ARG A 349 -22.01 -0.14 -23.47
C ARG A 349 -23.33 0.37 -22.89
N SER A 350 -23.50 0.23 -21.58
CA SER A 350 -24.76 0.55 -20.90
C SER A 350 -24.96 2.06 -20.66
N GLU A 351 -23.88 2.81 -20.44
CA GLU A 351 -23.95 4.21 -19.97
C GLU A 351 -23.43 5.23 -20.99
N SER A 352 -23.00 4.80 -22.19
CA SER A 352 -22.54 5.71 -23.25
C SER A 352 -23.09 5.35 -24.63
N ARG A 353 -23.11 6.32 -25.55
CA ARG A 353 -23.60 6.16 -26.92
C ARG A 353 -22.46 6.26 -27.92
N GLU A 354 -22.66 5.71 -29.12
CA GLU A 354 -21.72 5.89 -30.23
C GLU A 354 -21.44 7.39 -30.47
N GLY A 355 -20.18 7.72 -30.75
CA GLY A 355 -19.70 9.10 -30.88
C GLY A 355 -19.36 9.79 -29.55
N ASP A 356 -19.76 9.23 -28.40
CA ASP A 356 -19.35 9.77 -27.10
C ASP A 356 -17.86 9.50 -26.82
N THR A 357 -17.30 10.32 -25.93
CA THR A 357 -15.98 10.14 -25.35
C THR A 357 -16.10 9.62 -23.92
N VAL A 358 -15.41 8.52 -23.60
CA VAL A 358 -15.33 7.95 -22.26
C VAL A 358 -13.90 8.07 -21.74
N VAL A 359 -13.76 8.48 -20.48
CA VAL A 359 -12.45 8.53 -19.80
C VAL A 359 -12.32 7.32 -18.89
N VAL A 360 -11.28 6.52 -19.08
CA VAL A 360 -10.97 5.38 -18.22
C VAL A 360 -9.63 5.62 -17.54
N ILE A 361 -9.59 5.56 -16.22
CA ILE A 361 -8.39 5.83 -15.42
C ILE A 361 -7.99 4.55 -14.69
N GLY A 362 -6.83 4.00 -15.01
CA GLY A 362 -6.19 2.94 -14.23
C GLY A 362 -5.33 3.55 -13.13
N VAL A 363 -5.73 3.34 -11.88
CA VAL A 363 -5.10 3.85 -10.66
C VAL A 363 -4.30 2.73 -10.01
N GLY A 364 -3.08 3.07 -9.56
CA GLY A 364 -2.18 2.14 -8.88
C GLY A 364 -0.73 2.25 -9.37
N ASN A 365 0.16 1.49 -8.73
CA ASN A 365 1.59 1.48 -9.04
C ASN A 365 1.90 0.78 -10.38
N THR A 366 2.76 1.38 -11.21
CA THR A 366 3.12 0.84 -12.52
C THR A 366 4.41 0.03 -12.60
N VAL A 367 5.00 -0.38 -11.47
CA VAL A 367 6.18 -1.25 -11.47
C VAL A 367 5.90 -2.49 -12.32
N GLY A 368 6.78 -2.79 -13.27
CA GLY A 368 6.60 -3.93 -14.18
C GLY A 368 5.47 -3.81 -15.22
N VAL A 369 4.66 -2.73 -15.18
CA VAL A 369 3.54 -2.49 -16.11
C VAL A 369 3.88 -1.36 -17.09
N GLY A 370 4.62 -1.70 -18.14
CA GLY A 370 5.02 -0.78 -19.22
C GLY A 370 3.91 -0.43 -20.20
N GLN A 371 4.06 0.70 -20.89
CA GLN A 371 3.21 1.13 -22.01
C GLN A 371 3.37 0.25 -23.26
#